data_AF-A0A2W7SRZ7-F1
#
_entry.id   AF-A0A2W7SRZ7-F1
#
_cell.length_a   1.000
_cell.length_b   1.000
_cell.length_c   1.000
_cell.angle_alpha   90.00
_cell.angle_beta   90.00
_cell.angle_gamma   90.00
#
_symmetry.space_group_name_H-M   'P 1'
#
loop_
_entity.id
_entity.type
_entity.pdbx_description
1 polymer ?
#
loop_
_entity_poly.entity_id
_entity_poly.type
_entity_poly.pdbx_seq_one_letter_code
_entity_poly.pdbx_strand_id
1 'polypeptide(L)' 'MIHLIVGNTGSGKTTYAHQLKSKLAGVIFSIDQWNNTLFLIDKKPSDGLECSLKRLDRAEKLMMTLFVQLEDSGTDSI' A
#
# COMPACT_ATOMS: atom_id res chain seq x y z
N MET A 1 -12.33 8.44 -4.24
CA MET A 1 -12.79 7.02 -4.17
C MET A 1 -11.62 6.12 -3.78
N ILE A 2 -11.85 5.00 -3.09
CA ILE A 2 -10.83 4.00 -2.75
C ILE A 2 -11.01 2.75 -3.61
N HIS A 3 -9.97 2.34 -4.34
CA HIS A 3 -9.96 1.16 -5.21
C HIS A 3 -9.13 0.04 -4.59
N LEU A 4 -9.73 -0.80 -3.74
CA LEU A 4 -8.99 -1.89 -3.09
C LEU A 4 -8.70 -3.06 -4.06
N ILE A 5 -7.43 -3.27 -4.41
CA ILE A 5 -6.97 -4.36 -5.28
C ILE A 5 -6.34 -5.49 -4.46
N VAL A 6 -6.99 -6.65 -4.43
CA VAL A 6 -6.54 -7.84 -3.68
C VAL A 6 -6.31 -9.05 -4.59
N GLY A 7 -5.52 -10.01 -4.13
CA GLY A 7 -5.15 -11.22 -4.89
C GLY A 7 -3.75 -11.75 -4.55
N ASN A 8 -3.43 -12.94 -5.03
CA ASN A 8 -2.17 -13.62 -4.73
C ASN A 8 -0.95 -12.99 -5.42
N THR A 9 0.25 -13.31 -4.95
CA THR A 9 1.50 -12.94 -5.64
C THR A 9 1.49 -13.50 -7.07
N GLY A 10 1.86 -12.66 -8.04
CA GLY A 10 1.83 -13.04 -9.46
C GLY A 10 0.48 -12.92 -10.17
N SER A 11 -0.62 -12.56 -9.47
CA SER A 11 -1.95 -12.43 -10.09
C SER A 11 -2.16 -11.15 -10.93
N GLY A 12 -1.12 -10.34 -11.14
CA GLY A 12 -1.18 -9.14 -11.96
C GLY A 12 -1.70 -7.85 -11.28
N LYS A 13 -1.86 -7.84 -9.95
CA LYS A 13 -2.37 -6.68 -9.19
C LYS A 13 -1.63 -5.38 -9.50
N THR A 14 -0.30 -5.41 -9.44
CA THR A 14 0.55 -4.24 -9.68
C THR A 14 0.37 -3.70 -11.09
N THR A 15 0.32 -4.58 -12.09
CA THR A 15 0.06 -4.21 -13.49
C THR A 15 -1.30 -3.52 -13.62
N TYR A 16 -2.34 -4.09 -13.02
CA TYR A 16 -3.69 -3.51 -13.05
C TYR A 16 -3.77 -2.16 -12.33
N ALA A 17 -3.15 -2.01 -11.15
CA ALA A 17 -3.11 -0.76 -10.39
C ALA A 17 -2.48 0.38 -11.21
N HIS A 18 -1.38 0.12 -11.92
CA HIS A 18 -0.75 1.10 -12.81
C HIS A 18 -1.61 1.49 -14.01
N GLN A 19 -2.31 0.52 -14.60
CA GLN A 19 -3.28 0.82 -15.65
C GLN A 19 -4.43 1.68 -15.12
N LEU A 20 -4.97 1.36 -13.94
CA LEU A 20 -6.04 2.12 -13.31
C LEU A 20 -5.61 3.55 -12.98
N LYS A 21 -4.40 3.73 -12.45
CA LYS A 21 -3.79 5.05 -12.21
C LYS A 21 -3.76 5.90 -13.48
N SER A 22 -3.35 5.34 -14.62
CA SER A 22 -3.30 6.11 -15.87
C SER A 22 -4.68 6.59 -16.35
N LYS A 23 -5.76 5.90 -15.97
CA LYS A 23 -7.14 6.24 -16.35
C LYS A 23 -7.78 7.25 -15.40
N LEU A 24 -7.50 7.13 -14.11
CA LEU A 24 -8.17 7.90 -13.06
C LEU A 24 -7.31 9.05 -12.50
N ALA A 25 -6.05 9.15 -12.92
CA ALA A 25 -5.04 10.04 -12.32
C ALA A 25 -4.89 9.85 -10.79
N GLY A 26 -5.19 8.64 -10.28
CA GLY A 26 -5.14 8.30 -8.86
C GLY A 26 -3.73 8.06 -8.31
N VAL A 27 -3.63 8.02 -6.99
CA VAL A 27 -2.39 7.72 -6.25
C VAL A 27 -2.38 6.25 -5.85
N ILE A 28 -1.29 5.54 -6.20
CA ILE A 28 -1.13 4.12 -5.85
C ILE A 28 -0.50 3.99 -4.47
N PHE A 29 -1.09 3.14 -3.64
CA PHE A 29 -0.58 2.70 -2.36
C PHE A 29 -0.28 1.21 -2.42
N SER A 30 0.96 0.83 -2.10
CA SER A 30 1.39 -0.56 -2.08
C SER A 30 2.04 -0.89 -0.75
N ILE A 31 1.39 -1.75 0.02
CA ILE A 31 1.92 -2.23 1.29
C ILE A 31 3.22 -3.01 1.10
N ASP A 32 3.33 -3.77 0.01
CA ASP A 32 4.55 -4.49 -0.36
C ASP A 32 5.70 -3.52 -0.65
N GLN A 33 5.44 -2.45 -1.41
CA GLN A 33 6.43 -1.42 -1.70
C GLN A 33 6.92 -0.75 -0.41
N TRP A 34 6.00 -0.30 0.44
CA TRP A 34 6.36 0.38 1.67
C TRP A 34 7.09 -0.55 2.63
N ASN A 35 6.65 -1.79 2.76
CA ASN A 35 7.31 -2.76 3.62
C ASN A 35 8.73 -3.08 3.16
N ASN A 36 8.94 -3.21 1.84
CA ASN A 36 10.27 -3.38 1.27
C ASN A 36 11.16 -2.16 1.54
N THR A 37 10.69 -0.96 1.19
CA THR A 37 11.48 0.28 1.30
C THR A 37 11.78 0.67 2.75
N LEU A 38 10.80 0.56 3.65
CA LEU A 38 10.91 1.10 5.01
C LEU A 38 11.42 0.08 6.04
N PHE A 39 11.25 -1.22 5.80
CA PHE A 39 11.46 -2.23 6.85
C PHE A 39 12.30 -3.43 6.45
N LEU A 40 12.40 -3.76 5.16
CA LEU A 40 13.15 -4.94 4.74
C LEU A 40 14.66 -4.73 4.90
N ILE A 41 15.15 -3.51 4.63
CA ILE A 41 16.57 -3.14 4.73
C ILE A 41 17.06 -3.25 6.19
N ASP A 42 16.21 -2.89 7.14
CA ASP A 42 16.54 -2.89 8.58
C ASP A 42 16.16 -4.20 9.30
N LYS A 43 15.73 -5.23 8.55
CA LYS A 43 15.26 -6.49 9.13
C LYS A 43 16.39 -7.24 9.81
N LYS A 44 16.18 -7.60 11.08
CA LYS A 44 17.12 -8.44 11.85
C LYS A 44 16.76 -9.92 11.74
N PRO A 45 17.72 -10.85 11.90
CA PRO A 45 17.43 -12.29 11.94
C PRO A 45 16.43 -12.69 13.03
N SER A 46 16.35 -11.94 14.11
CA SER A 46 15.40 -12.13 15.21
C SER A 46 13.99 -11.61 14.92
N ASP A 47 13.78 -10.85 13.83
CA ASP A 47 12.48 -10.29 13.49
C ASP A 47 11.55 -11.39 12.97
N GLY A 48 10.58 -11.77 13.81
CA GLY A 48 9.54 -12.74 13.50
C GLY A 48 8.26 -12.11 12.96
N LEU A 49 7.21 -12.94 12.87
CA LEU A 49 5.89 -12.56 12.36
C LEU A 49 5.28 -11.35 13.08
N GLU A 50 5.43 -11.26 14.41
CA GLU A 50 4.85 -10.17 15.20
C GLU A 50 5.42 -8.79 14.80
N CYS A 51 6.72 -8.72 14.49
CA CYS A 51 7.36 -7.50 14.00
C CYS A 51 6.72 -7.05 12.67
N SER A 52 6.46 -8.00 11.76
CA SER A 52 5.81 -7.73 10.47
C SER A 52 4.37 -7.22 10.66
N LEU A 53 3.59 -7.85 11.54
CA LEU A 53 2.21 -7.43 11.81
C LEU A 53 2.15 -6.01 12.40
N LYS A 54 3.07 -5.67 13.32
CA LYS A 54 3.17 -4.30 13.87
C LYS A 54 3.55 -3.27 12.81
N ARG A 55 4.36 -3.65 11.81
CA ARG A 55 4.74 -2.77 10.69
C ARG A 55 3.55 -2.54 9.74
N LEU A 56 2.79 -3.60 9.44
CA LEU A 56 1.57 -3.52 8.63
C LEU A 56 0.54 -2.59 9.29
N ASP A 57 0.23 -2.80 10.58
CA ASP A 57 -0.73 -1.95 11.32
C ASP A 57 -0.35 -0.45 11.29
N ARG A 58 0.93 -0.12 11.43
CA ARG A 58 1.40 1.28 11.35
C ARG A 58 1.26 1.86 9.94
N ALA A 59 1.63 1.08 8.92
CA ALA A 59 1.53 1.51 7.54
C ALA A 59 0.06 1.73 7.15
N GLU A 60 -0.84 0.82 7.51
CA GLU A 60 -2.28 0.94 7.27
C GLU A 60 -2.87 2.17 7.94
N LYS A 61 -2.52 2.45 9.21
CA LYS A 61 -2.96 3.67 9.91
C LYS A 61 -2.55 4.93 9.15
N LEU A 62 -1.31 5.00 8.68
CA LEU A 62 -0.84 6.14 7.88
C LEU A 62 -1.56 6.23 6.53
N MET A 63 -1.73 5.10 5.83
CA MET A 63 -2.49 5.07 4.57
C MET A 63 -3.91 5.61 4.75
N MET A 64 -4.61 5.20 5.82
CA MET A 64 -5.95 5.71 6.12
C MET A 64 -5.98 7.24 6.29
N THR A 65 -4.98 7.83 6.95
CA THR A 65 -4.91 9.30 7.07
C THR A 65 -4.70 10.01 5.73
N LEU A 66 -4.01 9.36 4.79
CA LEU A 66 -3.79 9.90 3.44
C LEU A 66 -5.00 9.70 2.55
N PHE A 67 -5.71 8.57 2.69
CA PHE A 67 -6.95 8.32 1.96
C PHE A 67 -8.00 9.39 2.24
N VAL A 68 -8.17 9.79 3.50
CA VAL A 68 -9.08 10.88 3.88
C VAL A 68 -8.68 12.20 3.22
N GLN A 69 -7.38 12.55 3.25
CA GLN A 69 -6.89 13.78 2.61
C GLN A 69 -7.09 13.76 1.08
N LEU A 70 -6.90 12.61 0.43
CA LEU A 70 -7.11 12.46 -1.00
C LEU A 70 -8.60 12.48 -1.37
N GLU A 71 -9.46 11.94 -0.51
CA GLU A 71 -10.91 12.03 -0.66
C GLU A 71 -11.37 13.49 -0.62
N ASP A 72 -10.91 14.27 0.37
CA ASP A 72 -11.18 15.71 0.48
C ASP A 72 -10.68 16.50 -0.73
N SER A 73 -9.58 16.05 -1.37
CA SER A 73 -9.03 16.67 -2.57
C SER A 73 -9.61 16.13 -3.89
N GLY A 74 -10.64 15.27 -3.83
CA GLY A 74 -11.27 14.67 -5.01
C GLY A 74 -10.34 13.77 -5.84
N THR A 75 -9.28 13.23 -5.22
CA THR A 75 -8.28 12.37 -5.86
C THR A 75 -8.49 10.91 -5.45
N ASP A 76 -8.46 10.01 -6.43
CA ASP A 76 -8.66 8.59 -6.16
C ASP A 76 -7.42 7.94 -5.53
N SER A 77 -7.66 7.07 -4.55
CA SER A 77 -6.65 6.20 -3.95
C SER A 77 -6.79 4.78 -4.53
N ILE A 78 -5.68 4.20 -4.97
CA ILE A 78 -5.60 2.88 -5.61
C ILE A 78 -4.71 1.97 -4.79
#